data_AF-A0A0P9WNZ0-F1
#
_entry.id   AF-A0A0P9WNZ0-F1
#
_cell.length_a   1.000
_cell.length_b   1.000
_cell.length_c   1.000
_cell.angle_alpha   90.00
_cell.angle_beta   90.00
_cell.angle_gamma   90.00
#
_symmetry.space_group_name_H-M   'P 1'
#
loop_
_entity.id
_entity.type
_entity.pdbx_description
1 polymer ?
#
loop_
_entity_poly.entity_id
_entity_poly.type
_entity_poly.pdbx_seq_one_letter_code
_entity_poly.pdbx_strand_id
1 'polypeptide(L)'
;MVHLSVHNYAIVEHLDLELDRGMSVITGETGAGKSIMLDALGLTLGDRADSGVVRPGADKADILATFDLGDIPEAQTWLKERDLDNDGPCILRRVITAEGRSRSYINGSPCPQGDLKALGELLIDIHSQHEHQSLLKTDTHRRLLDEYAGATDLARQVHLAAQRWRQTRQELERLSNSGDEQRARHQLLSYQLEELESLSLGENELEQLEQEHKDLTNAESLLSICRQVVEQCSESDSGNVLNALTASLHRLGSVDHSPSALSEATGLLSSAQIQVEEAVGELNRFLDHFDADPARLQQLEERLDAIYTLARKHRIQPGEVATLQQKLLDEIETLNANDESIERLEHEVQAFARHYQEKARELSDLRRNSATTLASAVEQEIHRLGMPGGRFQIDLKANASVEPSPHGLEQVELLVSANPGQPLKALAKVASG
;
A
#
# COMPACT_ATOMS: atom_id res chain seq x y z
N MET A 1 40.06 17.88 -16.37
CA MET A 1 41.25 17.54 -15.56
C MET A 1 42.22 18.70 -15.65
N VAL A 2 42.82 19.11 -14.54
CA VAL A 2 43.80 20.22 -14.48
C VAL A 2 45.20 19.74 -14.12
N HIS A 3 45.31 18.61 -13.41
CA HIS A 3 46.60 18.08 -12.95
C HIS A 3 46.57 16.55 -12.83
N LEU A 4 47.69 15.90 -13.17
CA LEU A 4 47.94 14.47 -12.99
C LEU A 4 49.34 14.28 -12.39
N SER A 5 49.41 13.62 -11.24
CA SER A 5 50.66 13.27 -10.57
C SER A 5 50.76 11.76 -10.40
N VAL A 6 51.88 11.18 -10.82
CA VAL A 6 52.12 9.73 -10.78
C VAL A 6 53.47 9.47 -10.14
N HIS A 7 53.49 8.63 -9.11
CA HIS A 7 54.72 8.22 -8.41
C HIS A 7 54.86 6.71 -8.43
N ASN A 8 56.06 6.23 -8.77
CA ASN A 8 56.47 4.81 -8.73
C ASN A 8 55.52 3.85 -9.46
N TYR A 9 55.02 4.24 -10.64
CA TYR A 9 54.10 3.45 -11.46
C TYR A 9 54.80 2.92 -12.72
N ALA A 10 54.75 1.61 -12.94
CA ALA A 10 55.44 0.93 -14.03
C ALA A 10 56.93 1.34 -14.13
N ILE A 11 57.34 2.07 -15.17
CA ILE A 11 58.70 2.60 -15.35
C ILE A 11 58.86 4.04 -14.83
N VAL A 12 57.79 4.71 -14.45
CA VAL A 12 57.77 6.13 -14.04
C VAL A 12 58.13 6.25 -12.56
N GLU A 13 59.16 7.02 -12.25
CA GLU A 13 59.53 7.37 -10.87
C GLU A 13 58.61 8.46 -10.34
N HIS A 14 58.51 9.52 -11.14
CA HIS A 14 57.70 10.70 -10.88
C HIS A 14 57.29 11.29 -12.23
N LEU A 15 56.01 11.57 -12.36
CA LEU A 15 55.42 12.33 -13.46
C LEU A 15 54.48 13.35 -12.83
N ASP A 16 54.59 14.58 -13.32
CA ASP A 16 53.74 15.68 -12.95
C ASP A 16 53.32 16.40 -14.22
N LEU A 17 52.01 16.44 -14.49
CA LEU A 17 51.42 16.95 -15.72
C LEU A 17 50.29 17.93 -15.36
N GLU A 18 50.49 19.19 -15.72
CA GLU A 18 49.46 20.21 -15.70
C GLU A 18 48.82 20.32 -17.09
N LEU A 19 47.49 20.42 -17.14
CA LEU A 19 46.74 20.59 -18.39
C LEU A 19 45.85 21.83 -18.32
N ASP A 20 45.92 22.62 -19.37
CA ASP A 20 45.04 23.77 -19.56
C ASP A 20 43.75 23.39 -20.29
N ARG A 21 42.74 24.27 -20.18
CA ARG A 21 41.49 24.14 -20.94
C ARG A 21 41.77 24.23 -22.44
N GLY A 22 41.20 23.30 -23.21
CA GLY A 22 41.31 23.26 -24.67
C GLY A 22 41.93 21.96 -25.18
N MET A 23 42.64 22.04 -26.31
CA MET A 23 43.26 20.88 -26.96
C MET A 23 44.72 20.74 -26.52
N SER A 24 45.03 19.65 -25.82
CA SER A 24 46.41 19.26 -25.49
C SER A 24 46.86 18.08 -26.35
N VAL A 25 48.05 18.18 -26.94
CA VAL A 25 48.63 17.13 -27.78
C VAL A 25 49.91 16.60 -27.15
N ILE A 26 49.92 15.31 -26.80
CA ILE A 26 51.10 14.63 -26.25
C ILE A 26 51.80 13.86 -27.37
N THR A 27 53.05 14.21 -27.65
CA THR A 27 53.90 13.57 -28.67
C THR A 27 55.15 12.95 -28.05
N GLY A 28 55.71 11.90 -28.65
CA GLY A 28 56.95 11.26 -28.17
C GLY A 28 57.50 10.23 -29.16
N GLU A 29 58.73 9.76 -28.90
CA GLU A 29 59.48 8.85 -29.78
C GLU A 29 59.00 7.38 -29.66
N THR A 30 58.41 7.00 -28.52
CA THR A 30 57.80 5.68 -28.29
C THR A 30 56.39 5.81 -27.71
N GLY A 31 55.49 4.88 -28.05
CA GLY A 31 54.10 4.87 -27.56
C GLY A 31 53.94 4.57 -26.06
N ALA A 32 55.01 4.11 -25.40
CA ALA A 32 54.97 3.68 -24.01
C ALA A 32 54.61 4.82 -23.04
N GLY A 33 55.15 6.03 -23.22
CA GLY A 33 54.88 7.16 -22.31
C GLY A 33 53.41 7.60 -22.32
N LYS A 34 52.78 7.62 -23.50
CA LYS A 34 51.35 7.96 -23.64
C LYS A 34 50.46 6.90 -22.99
N SER A 35 50.73 5.62 -23.25
CA SER A 35 49.97 4.51 -22.67
C SER A 35 50.07 4.52 -21.15
N ILE A 36 51.27 4.69 -20.59
CA ILE A 36 51.47 4.72 -19.14
C ILE A 36 50.67 5.86 -18.48
N MET A 37 50.60 7.04 -19.11
CA MET A 37 49.78 8.14 -18.57
C MET A 37 48.28 7.82 -18.60
N LEU A 38 47.79 7.26 -19.70
CA LEU A 38 46.38 6.89 -19.83
C LEU A 38 46.00 5.78 -18.85
N ASP A 39 46.85 4.77 -18.69
CA ASP A 39 46.64 3.67 -17.75
C ASP A 39 46.65 4.18 -16.30
N ALA A 40 47.59 5.07 -15.96
CA ALA A 40 47.64 5.70 -14.64
C ALA A 40 46.38 6.53 -14.36
N LEU A 41 45.92 7.30 -15.34
CA LEU A 41 44.68 8.07 -15.24
C LEU A 41 43.46 7.14 -15.05
N GLY A 42 43.35 6.05 -15.84
CA GLY A 42 42.29 5.04 -15.69
C GLY A 42 42.22 4.45 -14.28
N LEU A 43 43.38 4.17 -13.66
CA LEU A 43 43.43 3.71 -12.27
C LEU A 43 42.90 4.72 -11.25
N THR A 44 43.05 6.03 -11.51
CA THR A 44 42.42 7.08 -10.67
C THR A 44 40.92 7.24 -10.92
N LEU A 45 40.42 6.75 -12.06
CA LEU A 45 39.01 6.78 -12.45
C LEU A 45 38.27 5.48 -12.11
N GLY A 46 38.93 4.49 -11.52
CA GLY A 46 38.27 3.30 -10.95
C GLY A 46 38.63 1.99 -11.62
N ASP A 47 39.58 1.99 -12.56
CA ASP A 47 40.02 0.77 -13.23
C ASP A 47 40.69 -0.21 -12.27
N ARG A 48 40.68 -1.49 -12.68
CA ARG A 48 41.35 -2.55 -11.95
C ARG A 48 42.86 -2.39 -12.11
N ALA A 49 43.56 -2.46 -10.98
CA ALA A 49 45.00 -2.55 -10.97
C ALA A 49 45.43 -4.00 -11.24
N ASP A 50 46.27 -4.20 -12.24
CA ASP A 50 46.92 -5.48 -12.48
C ASP A 50 48.05 -5.73 -11.46
N SER A 51 48.37 -7.00 -11.23
CA SER A 51 49.52 -7.38 -10.41
C SER A 51 50.82 -6.98 -11.12
N GLY A 52 51.64 -6.13 -10.50
CA GLY A 52 52.94 -5.70 -11.05
C GLY A 52 52.98 -4.27 -11.58
N VAL A 53 51.96 -3.44 -11.31
CA VAL A 53 51.94 -2.02 -11.68
C VAL A 53 52.87 -1.12 -10.84
N VAL A 54 53.35 -1.61 -9.69
CA VAL A 54 54.29 -0.87 -8.85
C VAL A 54 55.70 -1.01 -9.42
N ARG A 55 56.40 0.11 -9.56
CA ARG A 55 57.78 0.14 -10.09
C ARG A 55 58.69 -0.80 -9.28
N PRO A 56 59.55 -1.62 -9.93
CA PRO A 56 60.48 -2.48 -9.22
C PRO A 56 61.36 -1.71 -8.23
N GLY A 57 61.40 -2.17 -6.97
CA GLY A 57 62.15 -1.53 -5.89
C GLY A 57 61.38 -0.46 -5.09
N ALA A 58 60.12 -0.20 -5.42
CA ALA A 58 59.25 0.69 -4.64
C ALA A 58 58.20 -0.08 -3.83
N ASP A 59 57.85 0.43 -2.64
CA ASP A 59 56.85 -0.19 -1.75
C ASP A 59 55.41 0.06 -2.22
N LYS A 60 55.17 1.17 -2.94
CA LYS A 60 53.85 1.58 -3.45
C LYS A 60 53.95 2.48 -4.68
N ALA A 61 52.91 2.45 -5.49
CA ALA A 61 52.57 3.45 -6.50
C ALA A 61 51.48 4.39 -5.95
N ASP A 62 51.57 5.68 -6.27
CA ASP A 62 50.66 6.73 -5.81
C ASP A 62 50.28 7.62 -6.99
N ILE A 63 49.00 7.62 -7.34
CA ILE A 63 48.47 8.28 -8.54
C ILE A 63 47.37 9.23 -8.11
N LEU A 64 47.44 10.48 -8.55
CA LEU A 64 46.51 11.54 -8.18
C LEU A 64 46.10 12.33 -9.42
N ALA A 65 44.79 12.51 -9.61
CA ALA A 65 44.22 13.33 -10.66
C ALA A 65 43.32 14.42 -10.06
N THR A 66 43.48 15.65 -10.52
CA THR A 66 42.74 16.82 -10.04
C THR A 66 41.83 17.37 -11.11
N PHE A 67 40.61 17.72 -10.71
CA PHE A 67 39.51 18.12 -11.58
C PHE A 67 38.93 19.44 -11.14
N ASP A 68 38.83 20.38 -12.09
CA ASP A 68 37.94 21.52 -11.98
C ASP A 68 36.51 21.06 -12.30
N LEU A 69 35.58 21.29 -11.37
CA LEU A 69 34.17 20.89 -11.48
C LEU A 69 33.24 22.03 -11.93
N GLY A 70 33.77 23.21 -12.27
CA GLY A 70 32.96 24.39 -12.55
C GLY A 70 31.87 24.18 -13.61
N ASP A 71 32.14 23.31 -14.59
CA ASP A 71 31.24 23.02 -15.72
C ASP A 71 30.55 21.65 -15.62
N ILE A 72 30.60 20.96 -14.46
CA ILE A 72 30.09 19.59 -14.27
C ILE A 72 29.16 19.51 -13.03
N PRO A 73 27.93 20.06 -13.09
CA PRO A 73 27.02 20.13 -11.95
C PRO A 73 26.56 18.75 -11.43
N GLU A 74 26.51 17.74 -12.30
CA GLU A 74 26.16 16.37 -11.94
C GLU A 74 27.19 15.77 -10.97
N ALA A 75 28.49 15.97 -11.24
CA ALA A 75 29.56 15.52 -10.35
C ALA A 75 29.55 16.26 -9.00
N GLN A 76 29.24 17.56 -9.00
CA GLN A 76 29.09 18.34 -7.75
C GLN A 76 27.93 17.80 -6.89
N THR A 77 26.80 17.47 -7.52
CA THR A 77 25.63 16.93 -6.83
C THR A 77 25.94 15.55 -6.26
N TRP A 78 26.58 14.69 -7.06
CA TRP A 78 26.98 13.34 -6.64
C TRP A 78 27.91 13.35 -5.43
N LEU A 79 28.86 14.30 -5.36
CA LEU A 79 29.76 14.47 -4.23
C LEU A 79 29.03 14.92 -2.96
N LYS A 80 28.13 15.90 -3.07
CA LYS A 80 27.33 16.43 -1.95
C LYS A 80 26.40 15.38 -1.35
N GLU A 81 25.76 14.56 -2.18
CA GLU A 81 24.89 13.48 -1.72
C GLU A 81 25.62 12.40 -0.90
N ARG A 82 26.96 12.36 -0.99
CA ARG A 82 27.82 11.36 -0.34
C ARG A 82 28.73 11.97 0.73
N ASP A 83 28.56 13.25 1.05
CA ASP A 83 29.43 14.00 1.97
C ASP A 83 30.93 13.92 1.58
N LEU A 84 31.22 13.96 0.27
CA LEU A 84 32.58 13.89 -0.29
C LEU A 84 33.02 15.21 -0.96
N ASP A 85 32.25 16.29 -0.86
CA ASP A 85 32.57 17.59 -1.45
C ASP A 85 33.69 18.33 -0.68
N ASN A 86 34.34 19.28 -1.36
CA ASN A 86 35.32 20.18 -0.75
C ASN A 86 35.21 21.61 -1.34
N ASP A 87 35.87 22.59 -0.73
CA ASP A 87 35.86 24.00 -1.15
C ASP A 87 36.76 24.33 -2.37
N GLY A 88 37.35 23.32 -3.02
CA GLY A 88 38.37 23.43 -4.07
C GLY A 88 38.19 22.43 -5.22
N PRO A 89 39.26 22.13 -5.96
CA PRO A 89 39.16 21.15 -7.04
C PRO A 89 38.98 19.73 -6.48
N CYS A 90 38.28 18.89 -7.24
CA CYS A 90 38.06 17.51 -6.88
C CYS A 90 39.32 16.69 -7.12
N ILE A 91 39.75 15.94 -6.11
CA ILE A 91 40.99 15.14 -6.16
C ILE A 91 40.63 13.67 -6.06
N LEU A 92 40.96 12.91 -7.11
CA LEU A 92 40.90 11.46 -7.12
C LEU A 92 42.30 10.91 -6.90
N ARG A 93 42.47 9.99 -5.94
CA ARG A 93 43.77 9.38 -5.65
C ARG A 93 43.66 7.87 -5.50
N ARG A 94 44.61 7.16 -6.12
CA ARG A 94 44.75 5.71 -6.07
C ARG A 94 46.14 5.35 -5.53
N VAL A 95 46.18 4.54 -4.49
CA VAL A 95 47.43 4.01 -3.90
C VAL A 95 47.45 2.50 -4.04
N ILE A 96 48.50 1.95 -4.63
CA ILE A 96 48.66 0.52 -4.87
C ILE A 96 49.98 0.07 -4.24
N THR A 97 49.94 -0.88 -3.31
CA THR A 97 51.15 -1.41 -2.65
C THR A 97 51.76 -2.54 -3.48
N ALA A 98 53.06 -2.82 -3.32
CA ALA A 98 53.74 -3.94 -3.96
C ALA A 98 53.08 -5.30 -3.68
N GLU A 99 52.41 -5.45 -2.52
CA GLU A 99 51.63 -6.63 -2.13
C GLU A 99 50.29 -6.78 -2.90
N GLY A 100 49.96 -5.85 -3.80
CA GLY A 100 48.73 -5.86 -4.61
C GLY A 100 47.50 -5.25 -3.93
N ARG A 101 47.60 -4.75 -2.70
CA ARG A 101 46.50 -4.03 -2.05
C ARG A 101 46.33 -2.65 -2.69
N SER A 102 45.09 -2.31 -3.03
CA SER A 102 44.74 -1.02 -3.62
C SER A 102 43.78 -0.25 -2.73
N ARG A 103 43.98 1.07 -2.62
CA ARG A 103 43.13 2.00 -1.86
C ARG A 103 42.77 3.19 -2.73
N SER A 104 41.52 3.63 -2.62
CA SER A 104 40.97 4.77 -3.34
C SER A 104 40.60 5.88 -2.38
N TYR A 105 40.77 7.12 -2.83
CA TYR A 105 40.42 8.30 -2.07
C TYR A 105 39.76 9.33 -2.99
N ILE A 106 38.71 9.97 -2.50
CA ILE A 106 38.06 11.14 -3.10
C ILE A 106 38.20 12.29 -2.10
N ASN A 107 38.80 13.41 -2.52
CA ASN A 107 39.03 14.58 -1.67
C ASN A 107 39.71 14.26 -0.32
N GLY A 108 40.58 13.24 -0.30
CA GLY A 108 41.30 12.78 0.89
C GLY A 108 40.57 11.74 1.74
N SER A 109 39.27 11.53 1.52
CA SER A 109 38.46 10.53 2.21
C SER A 109 38.59 9.16 1.54
N PRO A 110 38.87 8.06 2.28
CA PRO A 110 38.89 6.71 1.72
C PRO A 110 37.51 6.33 1.15
N CYS A 111 37.47 5.79 -0.07
CA CYS A 111 36.23 5.39 -0.72
C CYS A 111 36.29 3.99 -1.34
N PRO A 112 35.15 3.31 -1.53
CA PRO A 112 35.05 2.13 -2.38
C PRO A 112 35.50 2.41 -3.82
N GLN A 113 36.03 1.39 -4.50
CA GLN A 113 36.41 1.51 -5.93
C GLN A 113 35.19 1.80 -6.82
N GLY A 114 34.02 1.28 -6.49
CA GLY A 114 32.79 1.52 -7.23
C GLY A 114 32.37 3.00 -7.24
N ASP A 115 32.59 3.70 -6.12
CA ASP A 115 32.34 5.13 -6.00
C ASP A 115 33.34 5.95 -6.83
N LEU A 116 34.62 5.56 -6.82
CA LEU A 116 35.63 6.16 -7.69
C LEU A 116 35.25 6.00 -9.17
N LYS A 117 34.74 4.82 -9.54
CA LYS A 117 34.26 4.52 -10.90
C LYS A 117 33.05 5.34 -11.30
N ALA A 118 32.03 5.38 -10.43
CA ALA A 118 30.81 6.13 -10.69
C ALA A 118 31.11 7.63 -10.89
N LEU A 119 32.00 8.20 -10.07
CA LEU A 119 32.42 9.59 -10.22
C LEU A 119 33.32 9.79 -11.45
N GLY A 120 34.24 8.86 -11.73
CA GLY A 120 35.11 8.91 -12.91
C GLY A 120 34.34 8.99 -14.22
N GLU A 121 33.24 8.22 -14.35
CA GLU A 121 32.34 8.24 -15.52
C GLU A 121 31.65 9.60 -15.74
N LEU A 122 31.55 10.45 -14.71
CA LEU A 122 31.02 11.82 -14.82
C LEU A 122 32.10 12.85 -15.20
N LEU A 123 33.38 12.54 -14.98
CA LEU A 123 34.48 13.52 -15.04
C LEU A 123 35.32 13.44 -16.32
N ILE A 124 35.54 12.24 -16.86
CA ILE A 124 36.35 12.02 -18.07
C ILE A 124 35.68 10.96 -18.95
N ASP A 125 35.72 11.18 -20.26
CA ASP A 125 35.45 10.16 -21.27
C ASP A 125 36.75 9.79 -22.03
N ILE A 126 37.34 8.64 -21.70
CA ILE A 126 38.60 8.16 -22.31
C ILE A 126 38.29 7.37 -23.58
N HIS A 127 38.74 7.87 -24.73
CA HIS A 127 38.64 7.16 -26.00
C HIS A 127 39.95 6.43 -26.31
N SER A 128 40.06 5.16 -25.92
CA SER A 128 41.22 4.27 -26.17
C SER A 128 40.84 3.05 -27.00
N GLN A 129 41.82 2.21 -27.37
CA GLN A 129 41.60 0.94 -28.08
C GLN A 129 40.76 -0.08 -27.28
N HIS A 130 40.50 0.16 -25.99
CA HIS A 130 39.84 -0.80 -25.09
C HIS A 130 38.57 -0.30 -24.38
N GLU A 131 38.19 0.98 -24.47
CA GLU A 131 37.04 1.51 -23.72
C GLU A 131 36.16 2.49 -24.49
N HIS A 132 35.30 1.97 -25.36
CA HIS A 132 34.20 2.74 -25.95
C HIS A 132 32.99 2.92 -25.00
N GLN A 133 33.14 2.72 -23.68
CA GLN A 133 32.05 2.32 -22.76
C GLN A 133 30.80 3.22 -22.77
N SER A 134 30.92 4.55 -22.97
CA SER A 134 29.74 5.44 -23.01
C SER A 134 28.93 5.29 -24.31
N LEU A 135 29.60 5.28 -25.47
CA LEU A 135 28.98 5.07 -26.79
C LEU A 135 28.56 3.61 -27.02
N LEU A 136 28.95 2.68 -26.15
CA LEU A 136 28.44 1.31 -26.15
C LEU A 136 27.08 1.18 -25.43
N LYS A 137 26.70 2.15 -24.58
CA LYS A 137 25.45 2.13 -23.82
C LYS A 137 24.30 2.70 -24.68
N THR A 138 23.23 1.92 -24.85
CA THR A 138 22.02 2.32 -25.61
C THR A 138 21.29 3.51 -24.98
N ASP A 139 21.39 3.69 -23.66
CA ASP A 139 20.87 4.89 -22.98
C ASP A 139 21.56 6.17 -23.43
N THR A 140 22.86 6.11 -23.74
CA THR A 140 23.60 7.23 -24.30
C THR A 140 23.15 7.51 -25.73
N HIS A 141 22.86 6.49 -26.54
CA HIS A 141 22.32 6.66 -27.90
C HIS A 141 21.02 7.46 -27.90
N ARG A 142 20.11 7.11 -26.98
CA ARG A 142 18.84 7.83 -26.80
C ARG A 142 19.08 9.29 -26.39
N ARG A 143 19.92 9.53 -25.38
CA ARG A 143 20.22 10.90 -24.90
C ARG A 143 20.79 11.78 -26.02
N LEU A 144 21.75 11.27 -26.77
CA LEU A 144 22.35 11.98 -27.90
C LEU A 144 21.32 12.35 -28.97
N LEU A 145 20.42 11.41 -29.31
CA LEU A 145 19.34 11.68 -30.25
C LEU A 145 18.35 12.72 -29.71
N ASP A 146 17.95 12.61 -28.44
CA ASP A 146 17.01 13.53 -27.81
C ASP A 146 17.59 14.95 -27.71
N GLU A 147 18.87 15.08 -27.34
CA GLU A 147 19.57 16.37 -27.29
C GLU A 147 19.69 17.00 -28.68
N TYR A 148 20.10 16.23 -29.68
CA TYR A 148 20.18 16.70 -31.07
C TYR A 148 18.81 17.13 -31.61
N ALA A 149 17.75 16.40 -31.24
CA ALA A 149 16.38 16.69 -31.64
C ALA A 149 15.74 17.85 -30.88
N GLY A 150 16.37 18.39 -29.83
CA GLY A 150 15.75 19.34 -28.90
C GLY A 150 14.57 18.73 -28.13
N ALA A 151 14.55 17.40 -27.96
CA ALA A 151 13.44 16.64 -27.40
C ALA A 151 13.52 16.45 -25.87
N THR A 152 14.53 16.99 -25.19
CA THR A 152 14.81 16.76 -23.76
C THR A 152 13.60 17.05 -22.86
N ASP A 153 12.89 18.16 -23.10
CA ASP A 153 11.70 18.52 -22.33
C ASP A 153 10.52 17.58 -22.58
N LEU A 154 10.33 17.13 -23.83
CA LEU A 154 9.28 16.20 -24.19
C LEU A 154 9.58 14.79 -23.64
N ALA A 155 10.84 14.35 -23.68
CA ALA A 155 11.30 13.12 -23.06
C ALA A 155 11.06 13.14 -21.54
N ARG A 156 11.30 14.27 -20.87
CA ARG A 156 10.97 14.46 -19.45
C ARG A 156 9.47 14.36 -19.17
N GLN A 157 8.61 14.93 -20.03
CA GLN A 157 7.15 14.80 -19.89
C GLN A 157 6.69 13.34 -20.02
N VAL A 158 7.23 12.61 -21.00
CA VAL A 158 6.96 11.17 -21.19
C VAL A 158 7.39 10.37 -19.97
N HIS A 159 8.57 10.65 -19.41
CA HIS A 159 9.06 10.03 -18.18
C HIS A 159 8.09 10.24 -17.00
N LEU A 160 7.70 11.49 -16.75
CA LEU A 160 6.77 11.83 -15.66
C LEU A 160 5.40 11.18 -15.83
N ALA A 161 4.88 11.13 -17.07
CA ALA A 161 3.61 10.47 -17.36
C ALA A 161 3.67 8.96 -17.10
N ALA A 162 4.74 8.28 -17.53
CA ALA A 162 4.96 6.86 -17.25
C ALA A 162 5.11 6.58 -15.74
N GLN A 163 5.82 7.44 -15.02
CA GLN A 163 5.99 7.33 -13.58
C GLN A 163 4.66 7.47 -12.84
N ARG A 164 3.85 8.49 -13.16
CA ARG A 164 2.53 8.69 -12.56
C ARG A 164 1.61 7.51 -12.84
N TRP A 165 1.54 7.06 -14.08
CA TRP A 165 0.76 5.88 -14.44
C TRP A 165 1.15 4.66 -13.61
N ARG A 166 2.47 4.40 -13.45
CA ARG A 166 2.96 3.25 -12.69
C ARG A 166 2.60 3.35 -11.21
N GLN A 167 2.74 4.53 -10.61
CA GLN A 167 2.38 4.78 -9.20
C GLN A 167 0.87 4.56 -8.97
N THR A 168 0.02 5.16 -9.81
CA THR A 168 -1.43 5.01 -9.70
C THR A 168 -1.86 3.56 -9.93
N ARG A 169 -1.25 2.86 -10.89
CA ARG A 169 -1.54 1.44 -11.15
C ARG A 169 -1.13 0.54 -9.98
N GLN A 170 0.02 0.76 -9.37
CA GLN A 170 0.43 0.01 -8.18
C GLN A 170 -0.52 0.23 -7.01
N GLU A 171 -1.00 1.46 -6.83
CA GLU A 171 -1.99 1.77 -5.80
C GLU A 171 -3.34 1.10 -6.08
N LEU A 172 -3.79 1.12 -7.33
CA LEU A 172 -4.98 0.41 -7.77
C LEU A 172 -4.85 -1.11 -7.54
N GLU A 173 -3.75 -1.73 -7.93
CA GLU A 173 -3.51 -3.17 -7.71
C GLU A 173 -3.50 -3.51 -6.21
N ARG A 174 -2.95 -2.63 -5.36
CA ARG A 174 -2.96 -2.80 -3.91
C ARG A 174 -4.36 -2.81 -3.33
N LEU A 175 -5.23 -1.89 -3.75
CA LEU A 175 -6.62 -1.83 -3.29
C LEU A 175 -7.48 -2.93 -3.92
N SER A 176 -7.31 -3.18 -5.22
CA SER A 176 -8.08 -4.18 -5.98
C SER A 176 -7.79 -5.62 -5.57
N ASN A 177 -6.58 -5.95 -5.11
CA ASN A 177 -6.26 -7.30 -4.64
C ASN A 177 -7.06 -7.72 -3.39
N SER A 178 -7.80 -6.78 -2.77
CA SER A 178 -8.77 -7.07 -1.71
C SER A 178 -10.22 -7.21 -2.21
N GLY A 179 -10.50 -6.91 -3.49
CA GLY A 179 -11.85 -6.62 -3.98
C GLY A 179 -12.86 -7.78 -3.95
N ASP A 180 -12.44 -9.04 -4.12
CA ASP A 180 -13.38 -10.18 -4.06
C ASP A 180 -13.82 -10.49 -2.63
N GLU A 181 -12.88 -10.45 -1.69
CA GLU A 181 -13.17 -10.63 -0.26
C GLU A 181 -13.97 -9.45 0.30
N GLN A 182 -13.65 -8.22 -0.12
CA GLN A 182 -14.39 -7.02 0.28
C GLN A 182 -15.81 -7.00 -0.27
N ARG A 183 -16.04 -7.41 -1.53
CA ARG A 183 -17.41 -7.51 -2.08
C ARG A 183 -18.26 -8.55 -1.37
N ALA A 184 -17.69 -9.73 -1.08
CA ALA A 184 -18.38 -10.76 -0.31
C ALA A 184 -18.70 -10.27 1.12
N ARG A 185 -17.76 -9.55 1.74
CA ARG A 185 -17.96 -8.93 3.06
C ARG A 185 -19.06 -7.87 3.02
N HIS A 186 -19.05 -6.96 2.04
CA HIS A 186 -20.09 -5.95 1.87
C HIS A 186 -21.47 -6.60 1.76
N GLN A 187 -21.64 -7.61 0.89
CA GLN A 187 -22.91 -8.32 0.76
C GLN A 187 -23.40 -8.96 2.07
N LEU A 188 -22.49 -9.58 2.83
CA LEU A 188 -22.82 -10.16 4.13
C LEU A 188 -23.27 -9.09 5.13
N LEU A 189 -22.54 -7.98 5.23
CA LEU A 189 -22.86 -6.89 6.16
C LEU A 189 -24.18 -6.21 5.77
N SER A 190 -24.44 -5.97 4.48
CA SER A 190 -25.71 -5.41 4.02
C SER A 190 -26.88 -6.31 4.37
N TYR A 191 -26.76 -7.62 4.15
CA TYR A 191 -27.81 -8.57 4.53
C TYR A 191 -28.06 -8.58 6.05
N GLN A 192 -27.00 -8.52 6.86
CA GLN A 192 -27.14 -8.42 8.32
C GLN A 192 -27.81 -7.11 8.74
N LEU A 193 -27.44 -5.99 8.12
CA LEU A 193 -28.03 -4.69 8.41
C LEU A 193 -29.51 -4.63 8.07
N GLU A 194 -29.91 -5.13 6.88
CA GLU A 194 -31.31 -5.21 6.46
C GLU A 194 -32.16 -6.01 7.46
N GLU A 195 -31.60 -7.10 8.01
CA GLU A 195 -32.28 -7.90 9.02
C GLU A 195 -32.48 -7.11 10.34
N LEU A 196 -31.47 -6.38 10.80
CA LEU A 196 -31.56 -5.54 11.99
C LEU A 196 -32.52 -4.35 11.79
N GLU A 197 -32.49 -3.71 10.63
CA GLU A 197 -33.41 -2.61 10.28
C GLU A 197 -34.86 -3.08 10.24
N SER A 198 -35.11 -4.31 9.75
CA SER A 198 -36.45 -4.89 9.72
C SER A 198 -37.06 -5.08 11.12
N LEU A 199 -36.24 -5.28 12.15
CA LEU A 199 -36.72 -5.34 13.55
C LEU A 199 -37.22 -3.98 14.02
N SER A 200 -36.59 -2.88 13.54
CA SER A 200 -36.93 -1.50 13.90
C SER A 200 -37.10 -1.32 15.42
N LEU A 201 -36.07 -1.73 16.17
CA LEU A 201 -36.07 -1.63 17.64
C LEU A 201 -35.93 -0.17 18.07
N GLY A 202 -36.89 0.32 18.85
CA GLY A 202 -36.87 1.67 19.41
C GLY A 202 -35.88 1.82 20.58
N GLU A 203 -35.54 3.07 20.90
CA GLU A 203 -34.73 3.38 22.08
C GLU A 203 -35.43 2.91 23.35
N ASN A 204 -34.71 2.15 24.18
CA ASN A 204 -35.21 1.58 25.43
C ASN A 204 -36.48 0.72 25.28
N GLU A 205 -36.83 0.29 24.06
CA GLU A 205 -38.03 -0.52 23.82
C GLU A 205 -37.92 -1.86 24.54
N LEU A 206 -36.75 -2.50 24.50
CA LEU A 206 -36.52 -3.77 25.17
C LEU A 206 -36.77 -3.68 26.69
N GLU A 207 -36.22 -2.66 27.35
CA GLU A 207 -36.39 -2.50 28.81
C GLU A 207 -37.84 -2.21 29.18
N GLN A 208 -38.55 -1.44 28.34
CA GLN A 208 -39.99 -1.18 28.52
C GLN A 208 -40.80 -2.45 28.36
N LEU A 209 -40.53 -3.25 27.32
CA LEU A 209 -41.21 -4.53 27.08
C LEU A 209 -40.93 -5.52 28.21
N GLU A 210 -39.68 -5.67 28.67
CA GLU A 210 -39.35 -6.58 29.76
C GLU A 210 -40.05 -6.19 31.09
N GLN A 211 -40.15 -4.89 31.36
CA GLN A 211 -40.86 -4.40 32.53
C GLN A 211 -42.38 -4.64 32.42
N GLU A 212 -42.96 -4.32 31.27
CA GLU A 212 -44.40 -4.55 31.00
C GLU A 212 -44.74 -6.05 31.04
N HIS A 213 -43.89 -6.92 30.48
CA HIS A 213 -44.02 -8.38 30.58
C HIS A 213 -44.12 -8.81 32.03
N LYS A 214 -43.16 -8.38 32.86
CA LYS A 214 -43.09 -8.76 34.26
C LYS A 214 -44.34 -8.33 35.02
N ASP A 215 -44.84 -7.13 34.75
CA ASP A 215 -46.05 -6.60 35.40
C ASP A 215 -47.30 -7.40 34.99
N LEU A 216 -47.44 -7.75 33.70
CA LEU A 216 -48.55 -8.55 33.19
C LEU A 216 -48.52 -10.02 33.65
N THR A 217 -47.34 -10.67 33.67
CA THR A 217 -47.22 -12.04 34.19
C THR A 217 -47.54 -12.11 35.69
N ASN A 218 -47.10 -11.11 36.47
CA ASN A 218 -47.43 -11.03 37.89
C ASN A 218 -48.94 -10.86 38.09
N ALA A 219 -49.59 -10.01 37.28
CA ALA A 219 -51.03 -9.82 37.27
C ALA A 219 -51.79 -11.13 36.97
N GLU A 220 -51.37 -11.90 35.96
CA GLU A 220 -51.98 -13.20 35.64
C GLU A 220 -51.81 -14.22 36.78
N SER A 221 -50.62 -14.28 37.38
CA SER A 221 -50.36 -15.16 38.52
C SER A 221 -51.25 -14.82 39.73
N LEU A 222 -51.46 -13.53 40.00
CA LEU A 222 -52.29 -13.06 41.09
C LEU A 222 -53.76 -13.42 40.87
N LEU A 223 -54.27 -13.22 39.65
CA LEU A 223 -55.63 -13.61 39.27
C LEU A 223 -55.85 -15.12 39.42
N SER A 224 -54.87 -15.93 38.99
CA SER A 224 -54.91 -17.39 39.13
C SER A 224 -55.00 -17.81 40.60
N ILE A 225 -54.17 -17.23 41.46
CA ILE A 225 -54.18 -17.48 42.91
C ILE A 225 -55.53 -17.07 43.52
N CYS A 226 -56.04 -15.88 43.20
CA CYS A 226 -57.33 -15.40 43.70
C CYS A 226 -58.49 -16.34 43.30
N ARG A 227 -58.53 -16.77 42.03
CA ARG A 227 -59.54 -17.76 41.56
C ARG A 227 -59.43 -19.08 42.29
N GLN A 228 -58.22 -19.57 42.52
CA GLN A 228 -58.00 -20.83 43.24
C GLN A 228 -58.46 -20.74 44.72
N VAL A 229 -58.27 -19.59 45.37
CA VAL A 229 -58.77 -19.36 46.74
C VAL A 229 -60.30 -19.31 46.75
N VAL A 230 -60.92 -18.60 45.80
CA VAL A 230 -62.39 -18.57 45.65
C VAL A 230 -62.95 -19.98 45.42
N GLU A 231 -62.33 -20.77 44.55
CA GLU A 231 -62.72 -22.15 44.29
C GLU A 231 -62.70 -22.99 45.57
N GLN A 232 -61.62 -22.91 46.35
CA GLN A 232 -61.48 -23.64 47.62
C GLN A 232 -62.47 -23.19 48.69
N CYS A 233 -62.80 -21.90 48.72
CA CYS A 233 -63.67 -21.33 49.75
C CYS A 233 -65.17 -21.52 49.45
N SER A 234 -65.60 -21.37 48.19
CA SER A 234 -67.04 -21.30 47.86
C SER A 234 -67.51 -22.11 46.64
N GLU A 235 -66.65 -22.39 45.64
CA GLU A 235 -67.14 -22.89 44.33
C GLU A 235 -66.83 -24.37 44.06
N SER A 236 -65.96 -25.03 44.84
CA SER A 236 -65.60 -26.44 44.58
C SER A 236 -66.77 -27.41 44.84
N ASP A 237 -67.15 -28.16 43.79
CA ASP A 237 -68.16 -29.22 43.82
C ASP A 237 -67.75 -30.44 44.67
N SER A 238 -66.44 -30.65 44.82
CA SER A 238 -65.89 -31.74 45.63
C SER A 238 -65.97 -31.48 47.14
N GLY A 239 -66.39 -30.27 47.53
CA GLY A 239 -66.45 -29.77 48.89
C GLY A 239 -65.60 -28.51 49.05
N ASN A 240 -66.16 -27.49 49.68
CA ASN A 240 -65.49 -26.21 49.95
C ASN A 240 -65.66 -25.81 51.42
N VAL A 241 -64.91 -24.79 51.84
CA VAL A 241 -64.88 -24.33 53.24
C VAL A 241 -66.28 -23.91 53.72
N LEU A 242 -67.03 -23.16 52.92
CA LEU A 242 -68.38 -22.71 53.29
C LEU A 242 -69.36 -23.87 53.46
N ASN A 243 -69.32 -24.86 52.58
CA ASN A 243 -70.12 -26.07 52.67
C ASN A 243 -69.78 -26.88 53.94
N ALA A 244 -68.50 -27.00 54.28
CA ALA A 244 -68.04 -27.67 55.49
C ALA A 244 -68.50 -26.96 56.77
N LEU A 245 -68.43 -25.62 56.80
CA LEU A 245 -68.92 -24.79 57.90
C LEU A 245 -70.44 -24.91 58.05
N THR A 246 -71.17 -24.79 56.94
CA THR A 246 -72.64 -24.90 56.90
C THR A 246 -73.10 -26.28 57.40
N ALA A 247 -72.47 -27.36 56.91
CA ALA A 247 -72.78 -28.71 57.35
C ALA A 247 -72.46 -28.92 58.85
N SER A 248 -71.38 -28.32 59.35
CA SER A 248 -71.01 -28.39 60.78
C SER A 248 -72.02 -27.66 61.66
N LEU A 249 -72.41 -26.44 61.28
CA LEU A 249 -73.43 -25.65 61.98
C LEU A 249 -74.79 -26.33 61.99
N HIS A 250 -75.22 -26.92 60.87
CA HIS A 250 -76.46 -27.70 60.80
C HIS A 250 -76.43 -28.91 61.74
N ARG A 251 -75.30 -29.63 61.82
CA ARG A 251 -75.15 -30.77 62.75
C ARG A 251 -75.22 -30.29 64.20
N LEU A 252 -74.54 -29.21 64.55
CA LEU A 252 -74.57 -28.65 65.91
C LEU A 252 -75.97 -28.12 66.29
N GLY A 253 -76.72 -27.56 65.33
CA GLY A 253 -78.08 -27.07 65.53
C GLY A 253 -79.15 -28.18 65.62
N SER A 254 -78.87 -29.38 65.12
CA SER A 254 -79.80 -30.52 65.14
C SER A 254 -79.92 -31.25 66.49
N VAL A 255 -79.14 -30.84 67.50
CA VAL A 255 -79.14 -31.45 68.84
C VAL A 255 -80.14 -30.73 69.75
N ASP A 256 -81.26 -31.39 70.07
CA ASP A 256 -82.20 -30.91 71.09
C ASP A 256 -81.53 -30.86 72.47
N HIS A 257 -81.60 -29.71 73.15
CA HIS A 257 -80.99 -29.43 74.46
C HIS A 257 -79.45 -29.46 74.48
N SER A 258 -78.81 -28.75 73.54
CA SER A 258 -77.35 -28.61 73.47
C SER A 258 -76.75 -27.99 74.76
N PRO A 259 -75.67 -28.56 75.33
CA PRO A 259 -74.97 -27.98 76.48
C PRO A 259 -74.49 -26.55 76.21
N SER A 260 -74.59 -25.66 77.20
CA SER A 260 -74.09 -24.28 77.10
C SER A 260 -72.60 -24.20 76.74
N ALA A 261 -71.82 -25.24 77.08
CA ALA A 261 -70.42 -25.39 76.72
C ALA A 261 -70.14 -25.43 75.20
N LEU A 262 -71.14 -25.78 74.37
CA LEU A 262 -71.00 -25.78 72.90
C LEU A 262 -71.39 -24.44 72.26
N SER A 263 -72.01 -23.52 72.99
CA SER A 263 -72.50 -22.24 72.45
C SER A 263 -71.37 -21.37 71.90
N GLU A 264 -70.22 -21.33 72.58
CA GLU A 264 -69.05 -20.56 72.13
C GLU A 264 -68.48 -21.13 70.83
N ALA A 265 -68.32 -22.44 70.74
CA ALA A 265 -67.82 -23.11 69.52
C ALA A 265 -68.76 -22.90 68.33
N THR A 266 -70.07 -23.01 68.52
CA THR A 266 -71.07 -22.72 67.48
C THR A 266 -71.02 -21.26 67.04
N GLY A 267 -70.86 -20.31 67.98
CA GLY A 267 -70.68 -18.90 67.68
C GLY A 267 -69.42 -18.61 66.87
N LEU A 268 -68.29 -19.24 67.22
CA LEU A 268 -67.03 -19.12 66.47
C LEU A 268 -67.14 -19.67 65.04
N LEU A 269 -67.82 -20.82 64.85
CA LEU A 269 -68.05 -21.40 63.52
C LEU A 269 -68.98 -20.53 62.66
N SER A 270 -70.02 -19.94 63.25
CA SER A 270 -70.91 -19.00 62.56
C SER A 270 -70.18 -17.72 62.17
N SER A 271 -69.35 -17.19 63.07
CA SER A 271 -68.49 -16.04 62.75
C SER A 271 -67.48 -16.36 61.65
N ALA A 272 -66.87 -17.56 61.67
CA ALA A 272 -65.94 -17.99 60.63
C ALA A 272 -66.63 -18.11 59.26
N GLN A 273 -67.87 -18.60 59.22
CA GLN A 273 -68.66 -18.65 57.98
C GLN A 273 -68.84 -17.26 57.37
N ILE A 274 -69.31 -16.28 58.18
CA ILE A 274 -69.52 -14.90 57.72
C ILE A 274 -68.20 -14.29 57.21
N GLN A 275 -67.10 -14.49 57.95
CA GLN A 275 -65.79 -13.97 57.56
C GLN A 275 -65.29 -14.58 56.23
N VAL A 276 -65.54 -15.87 55.99
CA VAL A 276 -65.19 -16.51 54.71
C VAL A 276 -66.08 -16.00 53.58
N GLU A 277 -67.38 -15.81 53.80
CA GLU A 277 -68.30 -15.23 52.81
C GLU A 277 -67.88 -13.80 52.41
N GLU A 278 -67.53 -12.96 53.39
CA GLU A 278 -67.02 -11.60 53.14
C GLU A 278 -65.69 -11.61 52.36
N ALA A 279 -64.75 -12.48 52.75
CA ALA A 279 -63.47 -12.61 52.05
C ALA A 279 -63.63 -13.05 50.59
N VAL A 280 -64.51 -14.03 50.33
CA VAL A 280 -64.85 -14.45 48.96
C VAL A 280 -65.49 -13.29 48.19
N GLY A 281 -66.39 -12.53 48.82
CA GLY A 281 -67.01 -11.36 48.20
C GLY A 281 -66.04 -10.23 47.86
N GLU A 282 -64.99 -10.02 48.67
CA GLU A 282 -63.89 -9.10 48.34
C GLU A 282 -63.00 -9.64 47.20
N LEU A 283 -62.66 -10.93 47.21
CA LEU A 283 -61.87 -11.56 46.15
C LEU A 283 -62.57 -11.53 44.79
N ASN A 284 -63.88 -11.81 44.74
CA ASN A 284 -64.66 -11.72 43.51
C ASN A 284 -64.76 -10.30 42.99
N ARG A 285 -64.96 -9.30 43.86
CA ARG A 285 -64.91 -7.88 43.46
C ARG A 285 -63.56 -7.49 42.88
N PHE A 286 -62.47 -7.98 43.47
CA PHE A 286 -61.13 -7.80 42.91
C PHE A 286 -60.99 -8.45 41.53
N LEU A 287 -61.39 -9.72 41.37
CA LEU A 287 -61.35 -10.43 40.09
C LEU A 287 -62.20 -9.76 38.99
N ASP A 288 -63.34 -9.17 39.34
CA ASP A 288 -64.24 -8.49 38.39
C ASP A 288 -63.69 -7.14 37.90
N HIS A 289 -62.85 -6.48 38.70
CA HIS A 289 -62.31 -5.14 38.39
C HIS A 289 -60.85 -5.16 37.92
N PHE A 290 -60.13 -6.27 38.16
CA PHE A 290 -58.72 -6.39 37.81
C PHE A 290 -58.59 -6.89 36.38
N ASP A 291 -58.26 -5.96 35.48
CA ASP A 291 -58.14 -6.22 34.04
C ASP A 291 -56.74 -6.77 33.73
N ALA A 292 -56.66 -8.08 33.43
CA ALA A 292 -55.52 -8.62 32.74
C ALA A 292 -55.83 -8.60 31.24
N ASP A 293 -54.88 -8.16 30.43
CA ASP A 293 -54.99 -8.15 28.96
C ASP A 293 -54.13 -9.28 28.36
N PRO A 294 -54.67 -10.51 28.19
CA PRO A 294 -53.96 -11.63 27.58
C PRO A 294 -53.51 -11.35 26.15
N ALA A 295 -54.28 -10.56 25.40
CA ALA A 295 -53.94 -10.24 24.02
C ALA A 295 -52.70 -9.34 23.98
N ARG A 296 -52.57 -8.39 24.92
CA ARG A 296 -51.38 -7.58 25.08
C ARG A 296 -50.17 -8.40 25.53
N LEU A 297 -50.34 -9.31 26.50
CA LEU A 297 -49.27 -10.20 26.94
C LEU A 297 -48.71 -11.03 25.77
N GLN A 298 -49.59 -11.64 24.96
CA GLN A 298 -49.18 -12.42 23.80
C GLN A 298 -48.43 -11.58 22.75
N GLN A 299 -48.92 -10.37 22.42
CA GLN A 299 -48.23 -9.46 21.49
C GLN A 299 -46.82 -9.10 22.00
N LEU A 300 -46.69 -8.95 23.31
CA LEU A 300 -45.47 -8.56 23.96
C LEU A 300 -44.45 -9.71 24.00
N GLU A 301 -44.90 -10.94 24.27
CA GLU A 301 -44.11 -12.16 24.13
C GLU A 301 -43.62 -12.34 22.68
N GLU A 302 -44.48 -12.16 21.68
CA GLU A 302 -44.11 -12.25 20.26
C GLU A 302 -43.05 -11.20 19.88
N ARG A 303 -43.18 -9.96 20.38
CA ARG A 303 -42.19 -8.89 20.14
C ARG A 303 -40.86 -9.19 20.84
N LEU A 304 -40.87 -9.63 22.09
CA LEU A 304 -39.66 -10.04 22.81
C LEU A 304 -38.97 -11.21 22.09
N ASP A 305 -39.71 -12.25 21.70
CA ASP A 305 -39.14 -13.41 21.00
C ASP A 305 -38.47 -13.02 19.69
N ALA A 306 -39.04 -12.07 18.94
CA ALA A 306 -38.41 -11.53 17.73
C ALA A 306 -37.05 -10.89 18.05
N ILE A 307 -36.97 -10.04 19.08
CA ILE A 307 -35.73 -9.37 19.52
C ILE A 307 -34.69 -10.40 19.96
N TYR A 308 -35.07 -11.35 20.82
CA TYR A 308 -34.17 -12.37 21.36
C TYR A 308 -33.69 -13.35 20.28
N THR A 309 -34.54 -13.68 19.30
CA THR A 309 -34.17 -14.56 18.19
C THR A 309 -33.16 -13.90 17.26
N LEU A 310 -33.37 -12.61 16.94
CA LEU A 310 -32.43 -11.83 16.17
C LEU A 310 -31.08 -11.70 16.89
N ALA A 311 -31.10 -11.32 18.18
CA ALA A 311 -29.88 -11.20 18.98
C ALA A 311 -29.07 -12.51 19.02
N ARG A 312 -29.77 -13.66 19.17
CA ARG A 312 -29.15 -15.00 19.09
C ARG A 312 -28.55 -15.29 17.72
N LYS A 313 -29.24 -14.92 16.62
CA LYS A 313 -28.73 -15.11 15.25
C LYS A 313 -27.40 -14.38 15.03
N HIS A 314 -27.30 -13.15 15.57
CA HIS A 314 -26.09 -12.33 15.51
C HIS A 314 -25.09 -12.58 16.65
N ARG A 315 -25.40 -13.50 17.58
CA ARG A 315 -24.56 -13.88 18.74
C ARG A 315 -24.21 -12.71 19.66
N ILE A 316 -25.17 -11.81 19.88
CA ILE A 316 -25.05 -10.65 20.75
C ILE A 316 -26.11 -10.68 21.85
N GLN A 317 -25.96 -9.82 22.86
CA GLN A 317 -27.03 -9.58 23.81
C GLN A 317 -28.15 -8.75 23.15
N PRO A 318 -29.43 -8.94 23.54
CA PRO A 318 -30.56 -8.17 23.02
C PRO A 318 -30.38 -6.64 23.10
N GLY A 319 -29.81 -6.13 24.20
CA GLY A 319 -29.53 -4.70 24.36
C GLY A 319 -28.39 -4.17 23.46
N GLU A 320 -27.63 -5.04 22.82
CA GLU A 320 -26.51 -4.64 21.94
C GLU A 320 -26.94 -4.49 20.47
N VAL A 321 -28.20 -4.78 20.13
CA VAL A 321 -28.70 -4.76 18.73
C VAL A 321 -28.46 -3.41 18.06
N ALA A 322 -28.81 -2.30 18.72
CA ALA A 322 -28.59 -0.95 18.19
C ALA A 322 -27.10 -0.63 18.01
N THR A 323 -26.25 -1.12 18.94
CA THR A 323 -24.79 -0.93 18.85
C THR A 323 -24.21 -1.72 17.68
N LEU A 324 -24.69 -2.93 17.44
CA LEU A 324 -24.29 -3.73 16.28
C LEU A 324 -24.73 -3.05 14.98
N GLN A 325 -25.97 -2.55 14.91
CA GLN A 325 -26.48 -1.83 13.74
C GLN A 325 -25.57 -0.66 13.35
N GLN A 326 -25.19 0.18 14.32
CA GLN A 326 -24.28 1.31 14.07
C GLN A 326 -22.90 0.83 13.58
N LYS A 327 -22.35 -0.23 14.18
CA LYS A 327 -21.07 -0.80 13.75
C LYS A 327 -21.12 -1.30 12.30
N LEU A 328 -22.21 -1.97 11.91
CA LEU A 328 -22.39 -2.45 10.55
C LEU A 328 -22.50 -1.28 9.55
N LEU A 329 -23.22 -0.21 9.90
CA LEU A 329 -23.31 1.01 9.09
C LEU A 329 -21.93 1.64 8.86
N ASP A 330 -21.18 1.88 9.94
CA ASP A 330 -19.83 2.49 9.87
C ASP A 330 -18.87 1.63 9.03
N GLU A 331 -18.98 0.30 9.14
CA GLU A 331 -18.16 -0.63 8.38
C GLU A 331 -18.52 -0.63 6.88
N ILE A 332 -19.82 -0.60 6.55
CA ILE A 332 -20.31 -0.49 5.17
C ILE A 332 -19.88 0.84 4.53
N GLU A 333 -19.98 1.96 5.25
CA GLU A 333 -19.51 3.27 4.76
C GLU A 333 -18.02 3.25 4.42
N THR A 334 -17.21 2.61 5.27
CA THR A 334 -15.77 2.45 5.05
C THR A 334 -15.49 1.62 3.79
N LEU A 335 -16.26 0.56 3.54
CA LEU A 335 -16.14 -0.27 2.34
C LEU A 335 -16.53 0.51 1.07
N ASN A 336 -17.62 1.28 1.11
CA ASN A 336 -18.06 2.10 -0.02
C ASN A 336 -17.03 3.17 -0.41
N ALA A 337 -16.41 3.82 0.58
CA ALA A 337 -15.34 4.79 0.32
C ALA A 337 -14.11 4.18 -0.38
N ASN A 338 -13.84 2.89 -0.14
CA ASN A 338 -12.78 2.16 -0.84
C ASN A 338 -13.15 1.87 -2.30
N ASP A 339 -14.40 1.45 -2.56
CA ASP A 339 -14.89 1.20 -3.93
C ASP A 339 -14.88 2.49 -4.77
N GLU A 340 -15.34 3.61 -4.23
CA GLU A 340 -15.24 4.93 -4.89
C GLU A 340 -13.77 5.32 -5.18
N SER A 341 -12.86 4.98 -4.27
CA SER A 341 -11.43 5.23 -4.45
C SER A 341 -10.83 4.37 -5.56
N ILE A 342 -11.26 3.11 -5.69
CA ILE A 342 -10.85 2.20 -6.76
C ILE A 342 -11.33 2.75 -8.11
N GLU A 343 -12.62 3.10 -8.24
CA GLU A 343 -13.18 3.64 -9.48
C GLU A 343 -12.46 4.92 -9.91
N ARG A 344 -12.17 5.82 -8.97
CA ARG A 344 -11.36 7.02 -9.24
C ARG A 344 -9.96 6.67 -9.76
N LEU A 345 -9.27 5.73 -9.13
CA LEU A 345 -7.92 5.32 -9.53
C LEU A 345 -7.93 4.65 -10.92
N GLU A 346 -8.94 3.86 -11.26
CA GLU A 346 -9.11 3.29 -12.60
C GLU A 346 -9.21 4.39 -13.67
N HIS A 347 -10.02 5.42 -13.41
CA HIS A 347 -10.14 6.56 -14.30
C HIS A 347 -8.82 7.33 -14.45
N GLU A 348 -8.09 7.54 -13.36
CA GLU A 348 -6.77 8.19 -13.37
C GLU A 348 -5.73 7.37 -14.17
N VAL A 349 -5.68 6.05 -13.99
CA VAL A 349 -4.80 5.16 -14.76
C VAL A 349 -5.09 5.29 -16.25
N GLN A 350 -6.36 5.29 -16.66
CA GLN A 350 -6.73 5.47 -18.07
C GLN A 350 -6.35 6.85 -18.60
N ALA A 351 -6.55 7.91 -17.81
CA ALA A 351 -6.19 9.27 -18.19
C ALA A 351 -4.67 9.42 -18.36
N PHE A 352 -3.86 8.92 -17.42
CA PHE A 352 -2.40 8.94 -17.53
C PHE A 352 -1.88 8.08 -18.68
N ALA A 353 -2.52 6.94 -18.97
CA ALA A 353 -2.15 6.11 -20.12
C ALA A 353 -2.38 6.86 -21.45
N ARG A 354 -3.52 7.55 -21.60
CA ARG A 354 -3.80 8.38 -22.79
C ARG A 354 -2.79 9.51 -22.93
N HIS A 355 -2.56 10.25 -21.84
CA HIS A 355 -1.61 11.36 -21.84
C HIS A 355 -0.18 10.90 -22.18
N TYR A 356 0.27 9.78 -21.60
CA TYR A 356 1.53 9.15 -21.95
C TYR A 356 1.59 8.82 -23.44
N GLN A 357 0.53 8.18 -23.99
CA GLN A 357 0.53 7.75 -25.38
C GLN A 357 0.58 8.92 -26.37
N GLU A 358 -0.11 10.03 -26.06
CA GLU A 358 -0.03 11.27 -26.84
C GLU A 358 1.40 11.81 -26.87
N LYS A 359 2.01 11.98 -25.69
CA LYS A 359 3.37 12.54 -25.59
C LYS A 359 4.45 11.62 -26.14
N ALA A 360 4.29 10.31 -25.96
CA ALA A 360 5.24 9.33 -26.47
C ALA A 360 5.19 9.21 -28.00
N ARG A 361 4.02 9.41 -28.62
CA ARG A 361 3.90 9.52 -30.09
C ARG A 361 4.56 10.79 -30.63
N GLU A 362 4.31 11.93 -29.99
CA GLU A 362 4.96 13.22 -30.31
C GLU A 362 6.49 13.06 -30.27
N LEU A 363 7.01 12.40 -29.23
CA LEU A 363 8.44 12.12 -29.08
C LEU A 363 8.97 11.17 -30.16
N SER A 364 8.23 10.10 -30.48
CA SER A 364 8.60 9.12 -31.50
C SER A 364 8.73 9.77 -32.89
N ASP A 365 7.80 10.64 -33.25
CA ASP A 365 7.83 11.34 -34.54
C ASP A 365 9.00 12.33 -34.64
N LEU A 366 9.27 13.07 -33.55
CA LEU A 366 10.42 13.97 -33.47
C LEU A 366 11.75 13.20 -33.59
N ARG A 367 11.86 12.06 -32.90
CA ARG A 367 13.02 11.15 -32.99
C ARG A 367 13.20 10.59 -34.39
N ARG A 368 12.13 10.14 -35.06
CA ARG A 368 12.21 9.55 -36.41
C ARG A 368 12.74 10.55 -37.44
N ASN A 369 12.27 11.79 -37.37
CA ASN A 369 12.75 12.86 -38.27
C ASN A 369 14.22 13.19 -37.99
N SER A 370 14.56 13.41 -36.71
CA SER A 370 15.91 13.79 -36.29
C SER A 370 16.94 12.68 -36.51
N ALA A 371 16.54 11.42 -36.34
CA ALA A 371 17.36 10.24 -36.59
C ALA A 371 17.85 10.21 -38.03
N THR A 372 16.98 10.53 -38.99
CA THR A 372 17.32 10.55 -40.41
C THR A 372 18.32 11.66 -40.72
N THR A 373 18.09 12.87 -40.19
CA THR A 373 18.96 14.03 -40.40
C THR A 373 20.33 13.82 -39.76
N LEU A 374 20.36 13.37 -38.50
CA LEU A 374 21.59 13.08 -37.78
C LEU A 374 22.38 11.97 -38.47
N ALA A 375 21.70 10.89 -38.89
CA ALA A 375 22.38 9.78 -39.54
C ALA A 375 23.10 10.21 -40.83
N SER A 376 22.45 11.04 -41.65
CA SER A 376 23.06 11.57 -42.87
C SER A 376 24.25 12.49 -42.59
N ALA A 377 24.16 13.34 -41.57
CA ALA A 377 25.26 14.23 -41.17
C ALA A 377 26.48 13.43 -40.68
N VAL A 378 26.27 12.41 -39.84
CA VAL A 378 27.34 11.54 -39.37
C VAL A 378 27.96 10.73 -40.51
N GLU A 379 27.15 10.20 -41.43
CA GLU A 379 27.65 9.46 -42.59
C GLU A 379 28.55 10.32 -43.49
N GLN A 380 28.21 11.60 -43.71
CA GLN A 380 29.05 12.53 -44.46
C GLN A 380 30.41 12.76 -43.80
N GLU A 381 30.45 12.91 -42.47
CA GLU A 381 31.70 13.08 -41.73
C GLU A 381 32.54 11.80 -41.71
N ILE A 382 31.91 10.62 -41.60
CA ILE A 382 32.59 9.32 -41.74
C ILE A 382 33.30 9.21 -43.10
N HIS A 383 32.65 9.65 -44.19
CA HIS A 383 33.26 9.65 -45.52
C HIS A 383 34.45 10.60 -45.62
N ARG A 384 34.35 11.79 -45.02
CA ARG A 384 35.45 12.78 -44.95
C ARG A 384 36.66 12.27 -44.17
N LEU A 385 36.44 11.47 -43.15
CA LEU A 385 37.47 10.86 -42.31
C LEU A 385 38.15 9.63 -42.94
N GLY A 386 37.95 9.40 -44.24
CA GLY A 386 38.66 8.36 -45.00
C GLY A 386 37.95 7.00 -45.06
N MET A 387 36.66 6.94 -44.69
CA MET A 387 35.82 5.74 -44.80
C MET A 387 34.71 5.92 -45.86
N PRO A 388 35.02 5.97 -47.17
CA PRO A 388 34.06 6.34 -48.22
C PRO A 388 32.93 5.32 -48.42
N GLY A 389 33.06 4.10 -47.88
CA GLY A 389 32.02 3.07 -47.86
C GLY A 389 31.25 2.96 -46.56
N GLY A 390 31.56 3.83 -45.59
CA GLY A 390 30.96 3.80 -44.26
C GLY A 390 29.47 4.13 -44.33
N ARG A 391 28.64 3.39 -43.60
CA ARG A 391 27.21 3.67 -43.43
C ARG A 391 26.89 3.80 -41.95
N PHE A 392 25.97 4.70 -41.64
CA PHE A 392 25.50 4.94 -40.29
C PHE A 392 23.97 5.06 -40.28
N GLN A 393 23.33 4.39 -39.35
CA GLN A 393 21.88 4.40 -39.18
C GLN A 393 21.53 4.46 -37.70
N ILE A 394 20.50 5.23 -37.37
CA ILE A 394 19.89 5.23 -36.04
C ILE A 394 18.62 4.40 -36.13
N ASP A 395 18.62 3.24 -35.47
CA ASP A 395 17.48 2.32 -35.47
C ASP A 395 16.57 2.61 -34.27
N LEU A 396 15.27 2.71 -34.54
CA LEU A 396 14.23 2.99 -33.56
C LEU A 396 13.34 1.75 -33.43
N LYS A 397 13.70 0.85 -32.51
CA LYS A 397 12.99 -0.41 -32.31
C LYS A 397 11.79 -0.21 -31.40
N ALA A 398 10.59 -0.47 -31.89
CA ALA A 398 9.39 -0.39 -31.07
C ALA A 398 9.47 -1.32 -29.84
N ASN A 399 9.12 -0.79 -28.68
CA ASN A 399 9.03 -1.57 -27.45
C ASN A 399 7.83 -2.53 -27.57
N ALA A 400 8.07 -3.82 -27.31
CA ALA A 400 7.02 -4.85 -27.35
C ALA A 400 6.07 -4.79 -26.14
N SER A 401 6.42 -4.02 -25.10
CA SER A 401 5.58 -3.87 -23.91
C SER A 401 4.37 -3.01 -24.20
N VAL A 402 3.21 -3.46 -23.71
CA VAL A 402 1.97 -2.68 -23.73
C VAL A 402 1.99 -1.57 -22.67
N GLU A 403 2.88 -1.69 -21.66
CA GLU A 403 2.96 -0.75 -20.55
C GLU A 403 3.77 0.52 -20.89
N PRO A 404 3.36 1.69 -20.38
CA PRO A 404 4.14 2.91 -20.43
C PRO A 404 5.60 2.74 -19.95
N SER A 405 6.53 3.04 -20.86
CA SER A 405 7.97 3.04 -20.59
C SER A 405 8.44 4.46 -20.32
N PRO A 406 9.30 4.69 -19.31
CA PRO A 406 9.82 6.02 -18.99
C PRO A 406 10.65 6.65 -20.11
N HIS A 407 11.01 5.89 -21.15
CA HIS A 407 11.86 6.33 -22.25
C HIS A 407 11.13 6.47 -23.59
N GLY A 408 9.82 6.23 -23.61
CA GLY A 408 8.97 6.35 -24.81
C GLY A 408 8.67 5.01 -25.49
N LEU A 409 8.25 5.08 -26.75
CA LEU A 409 7.73 3.92 -27.50
C LEU A 409 8.81 3.05 -28.12
N GLU A 410 10.05 3.52 -28.16
CA GLU A 410 11.13 2.83 -28.83
C GLU A 410 12.42 2.76 -28.01
N GLN A 411 13.23 1.77 -28.33
CA GLN A 411 14.63 1.68 -27.97
C GLN A 411 15.48 2.23 -29.13
N VAL A 412 16.37 3.17 -28.80
CA VAL A 412 17.30 3.79 -29.76
C VAL A 412 18.59 3.00 -29.80
N GLU A 413 19.06 2.64 -30.99
CA GLU A 413 20.33 1.95 -31.20
C GLU A 413 21.09 2.53 -32.39
N LEU A 414 22.37 2.87 -32.20
CA LEU A 414 23.25 3.31 -33.29
C LEU A 414 23.85 2.10 -34.01
N LEU A 415 23.65 2.04 -35.32
CA LEU A 415 24.18 1.01 -36.21
C LEU A 415 25.21 1.61 -37.16
N VAL A 416 26.32 0.90 -37.36
CA VAL A 416 27.41 1.33 -38.24
C VAL A 416 27.90 0.17 -39.11
N SER A 417 28.44 0.50 -40.28
CA SER A 417 29.20 -0.41 -41.14
C SER A 417 30.38 0.37 -41.71
N ALA A 418 31.62 -0.10 -41.52
CA ALA A 418 32.82 0.61 -41.96
C ALA A 418 33.22 0.30 -43.41
N ASN A 419 32.78 -0.85 -43.94
CA ASN A 419 33.19 -1.36 -45.24
C ASN A 419 31.99 -1.56 -46.19
N PRO A 420 32.12 -1.19 -47.48
CA PRO A 420 31.09 -1.47 -48.47
C PRO A 420 30.73 -2.96 -48.51
N GLY A 421 29.43 -3.28 -48.42
CA GLY A 421 28.91 -4.65 -48.52
C GLY A 421 28.76 -5.41 -47.19
N GLN A 422 29.24 -4.87 -46.07
CA GLN A 422 28.95 -5.44 -44.75
C GLN A 422 27.60 -4.94 -44.20
N PRO A 423 26.80 -5.80 -43.54
CA PRO A 423 25.53 -5.38 -42.93
C PRO A 423 25.78 -4.40 -41.79
N LEU A 424 24.83 -3.49 -41.59
CA LEU A 424 24.81 -2.62 -40.41
C LEU A 424 24.76 -3.46 -39.13
N LYS A 425 25.66 -3.18 -38.21
CA LYS A 425 25.72 -3.82 -36.90
C LYS A 425 25.69 -2.76 -35.82
N ALA A 426 25.23 -3.15 -34.63
CA ALA A 426 25.30 -2.30 -33.44
C ALA A 426 26.72 -1.75 -33.28
N LEU A 427 26.84 -0.44 -33.03
CA LEU A 427 28.12 0.25 -32.83
C LEU A 427 29.02 -0.53 -31.85
N ALA A 428 28.40 -1.11 -30.81
CA ALA A 428 29.10 -1.88 -29.81
C ALA A 428 29.78 -3.15 -30.30
N LYS A 429 29.25 -3.77 -31.35
CA LYS A 429 29.81 -4.99 -31.95
C LYS A 429 30.86 -4.69 -33.02
N VAL A 430 30.91 -3.47 -33.54
CA VAL A 430 31.89 -3.05 -34.57
C VAL A 430 33.11 -2.40 -33.92
N ALA A 431 32.91 -1.67 -32.84
CA ALA A 431 33.99 -1.02 -32.10
C ALA A 431 34.84 -2.01 -31.26
N SER A 432 34.32 -3.20 -30.96
CA SER A 432 35.05 -4.24 -30.19
C SER A 432 35.92 -5.17 -31.04
N GLY A 433 36.00 -4.97 -32.36
CA GLY A 433 36.75 -5.83 -33.30
C GLY A 433 36.04 -6.10 -34.61
#